data_AF-A0A7K4H148-F1
#
_entry.id   AF-A0A7K4H148-F1
#
_cell.length_a   1.000
_cell.length_b   1.000
_cell.length_c   1.000
_cell.angle_alpha   90.00
_cell.angle_beta   90.00
_cell.angle_gamma   90.00
#
_symmetry.space_group_name_H-M   'P 1'
#
loop_
_entity.id
_entity.type
_entity.pdbx_description
1 polymer ?
#
loop_
_entity_poly.entity_id
_entity_poly.type
_entity_poly.pdbx_seq_one_letter_code
_entity_poly.pdbx_strand_id
1 'polypeptide(L)' 'MNIEDCIIRIIKETGLSRKELQNMVNQKKDDFSGSISHKKALFIIAKELCVELNYS' A
#
# COMPACT_ATOMS: atom_id res chain seq x y z
N MET A 1 -6.21 -12.49 1.79
CA MET A 1 -5.42 -11.73 0.79
C MET A 1 -3.97 -11.60 1.23
N ASN A 2 -3.02 -12.03 0.39
CA ASN A 2 -1.59 -11.88 0.64
C ASN A 2 -1.19 -10.39 0.43
N ILE A 3 -0.17 -9.93 1.16
CA ILE A 3 0.43 -8.60 0.95
C ILE A 3 0.88 -8.45 -0.50
N GLU A 4 1.41 -9.52 -1.08
CA GLU A 4 1.88 -9.51 -2.47
C GLU A 4 0.74 -9.30 -3.47
N ASP A 5 -0.44 -9.88 -3.22
CA ASP A 5 -1.62 -9.66 -4.06
C ASP A 5 -2.08 -8.20 -4.01
N CYS A 6 -2.04 -7.58 -2.82
CA CYS A 6 -2.34 -6.16 -2.67
C CYS A 6 -1.36 -5.30 -3.48
N ILE A 7 -0.06 -5.60 -3.38
CA ILE A 7 0.99 -4.89 -4.10
C ILE A 7 0.77 -4.99 -5.60
N ILE A 8 0.55 -6.21 -6.12
CA ILE A 8 0.30 -6.44 -7.53
C ILE A 8 -0.95 -5.69 -8.00
N ARG A 9 -2.02 -5.70 -7.20
CA ARG A 9 -3.26 -5.00 -7.55
C ARG A 9 -3.08 -3.49 -7.60
N ILE A 10 -2.42 -2.90 -6.60
CA ILE A 10 -2.13 -1.45 -6.60
C ILE A 10 -1.29 -1.08 -7.81
N ILE A 11 -0.19 -1.82 -8.08
CA ILE A 11 0.67 -1.59 -9.25
C ILE A 11 -0.13 -1.66 -10.56
N LYS A 12 -1.01 -2.66 -10.69
CA LYS A 12 -1.82 -2.86 -11.90
C LYS A 12 -2.84 -1.75 -12.12
N GLU A 13 -3.48 -1.26 -11.06
CA GLU A 13 -4.53 -0.24 -11.15
C GLU A 13 -3.97 1.18 -11.24
N THR A 14 -2.80 1.46 -10.66
CA THR A 14 -2.23 2.82 -10.62
C THR A 14 -1.05 3.04 -11.56
N GLY A 15 -0.44 1.97 -12.08
CA GLY A 15 0.76 2.04 -12.92
C GLY A 15 2.05 2.36 -12.14
N LEU A 16 1.99 2.44 -10.80
CA LEU A 16 3.18 2.68 -9.97
C LEU A 16 4.16 1.52 -10.08
N SER A 17 5.45 1.83 -10.05
CA SER A 17 6.47 0.81 -9.84
C SER A 17 6.43 0.29 -8.40
N ARG A 18 6.95 -0.93 -8.21
CA ARG A 18 7.14 -1.50 -6.86
C ARG A 18 7.98 -0.58 -5.96
N LYS A 19 8.98 0.09 -6.52
CA LYS A 19 9.86 1.01 -5.78
C LYS A 19 9.10 2.24 -5.28
N GLU A 20 8.26 2.84 -6.13
CA GLU A 20 7.42 3.98 -5.73
C GLU A 20 6.45 3.58 -4.63
N LEU A 21 5.77 2.43 -4.78
CA LEU A 21 4.87 1.93 -3.74
C LEU A 21 5.62 1.66 -2.42
N GLN A 22 6.81 1.08 -2.47
CA GLN A 22 7.63 0.85 -1.28
C GLN A 22 8.03 2.17 -0.59
N ASN A 23 8.38 3.20 -1.37
CA ASN A 23 8.70 4.52 -0.85
C ASN A 23 7.48 5.16 -0.17
N MET A 24 6.30 5.08 -0.79
CA MET A 24 5.05 5.54 -0.18
C MET A 24 4.77 4.81 1.13
N VAL A 25 4.98 3.49 1.20
CA VAL A 25 4.78 2.72 2.43
C VAL A 25 5.74 3.16 3.53
N ASN A 26 7.01 3.40 3.21
CA ASN A 26 7.99 3.87 4.19
C ASN A 26 7.61 5.26 4.71
N GLN A 27 7.30 6.19 3.80
CA GLN A 27 6.82 7.52 4.17
C GLN A 27 5.57 7.44 5.06
N LYS A 28 4.61 6.58 4.72
CA LYS A 28 3.40 6.40 5.53
C LYS A 28 3.69 5.80 6.90
N LYS A 29 4.70 4.96 7.04
CA LYS A 29 5.12 4.50 8.36
C LYS A 29 5.73 5.64 9.16
N ASP A 30 6.57 6.46 8.54
CA ASP A 30 7.23 7.59 9.18
C ASP A 30 6.23 8.67 9.63
N ASP A 31 5.20 8.95 8.84
CA ASP A 31 4.08 9.85 9.17
C ASP A 31 3.36 9.43 10.46
N PHE A 32 3.34 8.13 10.75
CA PHE A 32 2.75 7.54 11.96
C PHE A 32 3.82 7.17 13.01
N SER A 33 5.03 7.73 12.88
CA SER A 33 6.18 7.47 13.77
C SER A 33 6.49 5.98 13.93
N GLY A 34 6.30 5.20 12.86
CA GLY A 34 6.50 3.74 12.85
C GLY A 34 5.40 2.91 13.50
N SER A 35 4.33 3.55 14.01
CA SER A 35 3.28 2.88 14.79
C SER A 35 2.37 1.95 13.97
N ILE A 36 2.49 1.97 12.64
CA ILE A 36 1.68 1.15 11.74
C ILE A 36 2.50 0.06 11.06
N SER A 37 1.89 -1.11 10.90
CA SER A 37 2.47 -2.21 10.16
C SER A 37 2.53 -1.91 8.65
N HIS A 38 3.42 -2.60 7.94
CA HIS A 38 3.53 -2.51 6.48
C HIS A 38 2.18 -2.77 5.78
N LYS A 39 1.43 -3.77 6.26
CA LYS A 39 0.08 -4.09 5.74
C LYS A 39 -0.91 -2.94 5.95
N LYS A 40 -0.87 -2.28 7.12
CA LYS A 40 -1.76 -1.16 7.42
C LYS A 40 -1.41 0.07 6.58
N ALA A 41 -0.12 0.34 6.39
CA ALA A 41 0.37 1.38 5.48
C ALA A 41 -0.11 1.15 4.03
N LEU A 42 0.07 -0.07 3.50
CA LEU A 42 -0.43 -0.44 2.16
C LEU A 42 -1.94 -0.22 2.01
N PHE A 43 -2.72 -0.54 3.05
CA PHE A 43 -4.17 -0.38 3.00
C PHE A 43 -4.61 1.09 2.99
N ILE A 44 -3.93 1.93 3.77
CA ILE A 44 -4.16 3.38 3.75
C ILE A 44 -3.82 3.92 2.35
N ILE A 45 -2.66 3.55 1.81
CA ILE A 45 -2.23 3.97 0.47
C ILE A 45 -3.23 3.54 -0.60
N ALA A 46 -3.70 2.29 -0.56
CA ALA A 46 -4.70 1.82 -1.52
C ALA A 46 -5.99 2.65 -1.46
N LYS A 47 -6.48 3.00 -0.26
CA LYS A 47 -7.63 3.90 -0.11
C LYS A 47 -7.36 5.30 -0.68
N GLU A 48 -6.18 5.85 -0.43
CA GLU A 48 -5.78 7.17 -0.96
C GLU A 48 -5.68 7.17 -2.48
N LEU A 49 -5.26 6.05 -3.07
CA LEU A 49 -5.19 5.84 -4.51
C LEU A 49 -6.51 5.37 -5.13
N CYS A 50 -7.60 5.32 -4.36
CA CYS A 50 -8.91 4.82 -4.78
C CYS A 50 -8.88 3.38 -5.35
N VAL A 51 -7.93 2.55 -4.90
CA VAL A 51 -7.82 1.14 -5.23
C VAL A 51 -8.59 0.30 -4.22
N GLU A 52 -9.57 -0.46 -4.69
CA GLU A 52 -10.37 -1.32 -3.84
C GLU A 52 -9.63 -2.63 -3.53
N LEU A 53 -9.25 -2.80 -2.27
CA LEU A 53 -8.63 -4.03 -1.77
C LEU A 53 -9.70 -4.90 -1.10
N ASN A 54 -10.17 -5.92 -1.81
CA ASN A 54 -11.17 -6.87 -1.30
C ASN A 54 -10.61 -7.71 -0.14
N TYR A 55 -11.15 -7.54 1.06
CA TYR A 55 -10.99 -8.48 2.16
C TYR A 55 -12.16 -9.47 2.12
N SER A 56 -11.93 -10.62 1.51
CA SER A 56 -12.73 -11.83 1.75
C SER A 56 -11.94 -12.74 2.69
#